data_AF-A0A815X393-F1
#
_entry.id   AF-A0A815X393-F1
#
_cell.length_a   1.000
_cell.length_b   1.000
_cell.length_c   1.000
_cell.angle_alpha   90.00
_cell.angle_beta   90.00
_cell.angle_gamma   90.00
#
_symmetry.space_group_name_H-M   'P 1'
#
loop_
_entity.id
_entity.type
_entity.pdbx_description
1 polymer ?
#
loop_
_entity_poly.entity_id
_entity_poly.type
_entity_poly.pdbx_seq_one_letter_code
_entity_poly.pdbx_strand_id
1 'polypeptide(L)' 'GCDWIQCTQCKIEICWPTQGPRWGPKGRGDTSGGCRCRVDNGKLCVPNCQNCH' A
#
# COMPACT_ATOMS: atom_id res chain seq x y z
N GLY A 1 -7.68 -8.86 -6.03
CA GLY A 1 -7.88 -8.72 -4.58
C GLY A 1 -7.35 -7.38 -4.13
N CYS A 2 -7.86 -6.86 -3.02
CA CYS A 2 -7.26 -5.75 -2.30
C CYS A 2 -6.35 -6.38 -1.26
N ASP A 3 -5.05 -6.33 -1.48
CA ASP A 3 -4.04 -6.94 -0.61
C ASP A 3 -2.72 -6.17 -0.78
N TRP A 4 -1.73 -6.46 0.06
CA TRP A 4 -0.34 -6.11 -0.21
C TRP A 4 0.56 -7.34 -0.16
N ILE A 5 1.64 -7.30 -0.92
CA ILE A 5 2.64 -8.37 -0.96
C ILE A 5 3.98 -7.82 -0.48
N GLN A 6 4.75 -8.65 0.23
CA GLN A 6 6.14 -8.31 0.55
C GLN A 6 7.08 -8.96 -0.47
N CYS A 7 7.97 -8.15 -1.05
CA CYS A 7 9.14 -8.66 -1.75
C CYS A 7 10.02 -9.44 -0.77
N THR A 8 10.26 -10.73 -1.00
CA THR A 8 11.05 -11.55 -0.08
C THR A 8 12.53 -11.15 -0.06
N GLN A 9 13.05 -10.61 -1.16
CA GLN A 9 14.44 -10.16 -1.31
C GLN A 9 14.67 -8.78 -0.68
N CYS A 10 13.90 -7.80 -1.16
CA CYS A 10 14.07 -6.38 -0.87
C CYS A 10 13.19 -5.86 0.28
N LYS A 11 12.28 -6.69 0.80
CA LYS A 11 11.35 -6.39 1.90
C LYS A 11 10.39 -5.23 1.65
N ILE A 12 10.33 -4.70 0.43
CA ILE A 12 9.36 -3.68 0.05
C ILE A 12 7.95 -4.25 0.10
N GLU A 13 7.04 -3.50 0.71
CA GLU A 13 5.62 -3.80 0.73
C GLU A 13 4.99 -3.16 -0.51
N ILE A 14 4.25 -3.94 -1.31
CA ILE A 14 3.67 -3.52 -2.59
C ILE A 14 2.16 -3.65 -2.46
N CYS A 15 1.43 -2.57 -2.73
CA CYS A 15 -0.02 -2.63 -2.86
C CYS A 15 -0.38 -3.36 -4.16
N TRP A 16 -1.14 -4.44 -4.07
CA TRP A 16 -1.53 -5.26 -5.21
C TRP A 16 -2.41 -4.49 -6.22
N PRO A 17 -3.46 -3.74 -5.79
CA PRO A 17 -4.25 -2.90 -6.69
C PRO A 17 -3.46 -1.84 -7.48
N THR A 18 -2.52 -1.16 -6.84
CA THR A 18 -1.77 -0.07 -7.49
C THR A 18 -0.47 -0.55 -8.12
N GLN A 19 -0.10 -1.82 -7.91
CA GLN A 19 1.17 -2.44 -8.33
C GLN A 19 2.41 -1.62 -7.97
N GLY A 20 2.32 -0.86 -6.88
CA GLY A 20 3.33 0.10 -6.46
C GLY A 20 3.62 -0.01 -4.96
N PRO A 21 4.63 0.71 -4.45
CA PRO A 21 5.00 0.68 -3.04
C PRO A 21 3.80 1.00 -2.15
N ARG A 22 3.59 0.22 -1.09
CA ARG A 22 2.58 0.51 -0.07
C ARG A 22 2.94 1.78 0.70
N TRP A 23 4.22 2.00 0.95
CA TRP A 23 4.72 3.14 1.73
C TRP A 23 5.68 4.01 0.92
N GLY A 24 5.97 5.19 1.45
CA GLY A 24 6.99 6.08 0.94
C GLY A 24 8.43 5.56 1.12
N PRO A 25 9.43 6.36 0.70
CA PRO A 25 10.83 5.95 0.66
C PRO A 25 11.42 5.52 2.02
N LYS A 26 10.83 5.98 3.13
CA LYS A 26 11.29 5.62 4.49
C LYS A 26 10.73 4.27 4.96
N GLY A 27 9.95 3.57 4.13
CA GLY A 27 9.43 2.24 4.44
C GLY A 27 8.15 2.26 5.27
N ARG A 28 7.88 1.19 6.02
CA ARG A 28 6.60 0.96 6.70
C ARG A 28 6.18 2.14 7.58
N GLY A 29 4.96 2.63 7.37
CA GLY A 29 4.41 3.79 8.07
C GLY A 29 4.78 5.14 7.46
N ASP A 30 5.65 5.19 6.45
CA ASP A 30 5.88 6.40 5.67
C ASP A 30 4.69 6.68 4.76
N THR A 31 3.84 7.60 5.19
CA THR A 31 2.68 8.06 4.43
C THR A 31 2.99 9.30 3.61
N SER A 32 4.25 9.67 3.41
CA SER A 32 4.63 10.76 2.49
C SER A 32 4.49 10.36 1.01
N GLY A 33 4.45 9.06 0.71
CA GLY A 33 4.29 8.50 -0.63
C GLY A 33 3.64 7.11 -0.61
N GLY A 34 3.73 6.41 -1.74
CA GLY A 34 3.17 5.06 -1.89
C GLY A 34 1.65 5.01 -1.97
N CYS A 35 1.09 3.81 -1.78
CA CYS A 35 -0.34 3.57 -1.80
C CYS A 35 -1.01 4.14 -0.54
N ARG A 36 -1.90 5.12 -0.74
CA ARG A 36 -2.60 5.82 0.33
C ARG A 36 -3.87 5.12 0.83
N CYS A 37 -3.99 3.81 0.56
CA CYS A 37 -5.17 3.04 0.95
C CYS A 37 -5.36 3.07 2.47
N ARG A 38 -6.50 3.60 2.90
CA ARG A 38 -6.93 3.83 4.30
C ARG A 38 -6.07 4.81 5.10
N VAL A 39 -5.20 5.59 4.46
CA VAL A 39 -4.35 6.60 5.12
C VAL A 39 -5.06 7.96 5.17
N ASP A 40 -5.61 8.42 4.05
CA ASP A 40 -6.25 9.73 3.96
C ASP A 40 -7.72 9.68 4.38
N ASN A 41 -7.98 9.73 5.69
CA ASN A 41 -9.34 9.70 6.21
C ASN A 41 -10.15 8.48 5.69
N GLY A 42 -9.48 7.33 5.57
CA GLY A 42 -10.09 6.10 5.07
C GLY A 42 -10.21 5.98 3.55
N LYS A 43 -9.67 6.90 2.75
CA LYS A 43 -9.71 6.80 1.27
C LYS A 43 -9.11 5.49 0.77
N LEU A 44 -9.83 4.83 -0.13
CA LEU A 44 -9.41 3.59 -0.75
C LEU A 44 -8.56 3.89 -1.98
N CYS A 45 -7.57 3.04 -2.26
CA CYS A 45 -6.76 3.18 -3.48
C CYS A 45 -7.51 2.79 -4.76
N VAL A 46 -8.50 1.92 -4.65
CA VAL A 46 -9.43 1.54 -5.72
C VAL A 46 -10.86 1.44 -5.15
N PRO A 47 -11.91 1.64 -5.94
CA PRO A 47 -13.30 1.71 -5.45
C PRO A 47 -13.76 0.46 -4.68
N ASN A 48 -13.23 -0.71 -5.02
CA ASN A 48 -13.59 -2.01 -4.42
C ASN A 48 -12.56 -2.50 -3.38
N CYS A 49 -11.63 -1.64 -2.95
CA CYS A 49 -10.61 -2.06 -1.99
C CYS A 49 -11.21 -2.20 -0.59
N GLN A 50 -11.34 -3.42 -0.09
CA GLN A 50 -11.88 -3.66 1.26
C GLN A 50 -10.79 -3.44 2.31
N ASN A 51 -9.62 -4.06 2.19
CA ASN A 51 -8.50 -3.79 3.06
C ASN A 51 -7.21 -4.22 2.38
N CYS A 52 -6.20 -3.36 2.36
CA CYS A 52 -4.84 -3.80 2.06
C CYS A 52 -4.27 -4.27 3.42
N HIS A 53 -4.62 -5.50 3.81
CA HIS A 53 -4.27 -6.11 5.10
C HIS A 53 -2.77 -6.26 5.22
#